data_AF-A0A9N9HXV1-F1
#
_entry.id   AF-A0A9N9HXV1-F1
#
_cell.length_a   1.000
_cell.length_b   1.000
_cell.length_c   1.000
_cell.angle_alpha   90.00
_cell.angle_beta   90.00
_cell.angle_gamma   90.00
#
_symmetry.space_group_name_H-M   'P 1'
#
loop_
_entity.id
_entity.type
_entity.pdbx_description
1 polymer ?
#
loop_
_entity_poly.entity_id
_entity_poly.type
_entity_poly.pdbx_seq_one_letter_code
_entity_poly.pdbx_strand_id
1 'polypeptide(L)'
;HFERTLKYAQSLKQSLNIRDVWIVHFTCGDEPNHHWPSKEQRDKGLNAVIFWHNQDFTSVYMSARYNDEDGQMVEVSKEYIVPINEN
;
A
#
# COMPACT_ATOMS: atom_id res chain seq x y z
N HIS A 1 7.26 -10.71 -1.52
CA HIS A 1 6.81 -9.93 -2.70
C HIS A 1 7.53 -8.60 -2.78
N PHE A 2 7.75 -7.88 -1.66
CA PHE A 2 8.53 -6.63 -1.58
C PHE A 2 9.85 -6.62 -2.36
N GLU A 3 10.77 -7.56 -2.09
CA GLU A 3 12.07 -7.63 -2.78
C GLU A 3 11.96 -7.82 -4.29
N ARG A 4 10.95 -8.56 -4.75
CA ARG A 4 10.71 -8.76 -6.19
C ARG A 4 10.26 -7.46 -6.84
N THR A 5 9.37 -6.71 -6.20
CA THR A 5 8.91 -5.41 -6.67
C THR A 5 10.07 -4.41 -6.75
N LEU A 6 10.91 -4.34 -5.71
CA LEU A 6 12.09 -3.49 -5.70
C LEU A 6 13.06 -3.82 -6.84
N LYS A 7 13.37 -5.11 -7.06
CA LYS A 7 14.24 -5.54 -8.17
C LYS A 7 13.67 -5.16 -9.53
N TYR A 8 12.36 -5.33 -9.72
CA TYR A 8 11.70 -4.94 -10.96
C TYR A 8 11.76 -3.43 -11.17
N ALA A 9 11.41 -2.63 -10.17
CA ALA A 9 11.51 -1.17 -10.24
C ALA A 9 12.93 -0.70 -10.54
N GLN A 10 13.95 -1.31 -9.94
CA GLN A 10 15.36 -1.03 -10.23
C GLN A 10 15.73 -1.32 -11.68
N SER A 11 15.24 -2.42 -12.27
CA SER A 11 15.49 -2.74 -13.69
C SER A 11 14.93 -1.69 -14.66
N LEU A 12 13.87 -0.98 -14.25
CA LEU A 12 13.21 0.05 -15.03
C LEU A 12 13.69 1.46 -14.71
N LYS A 13 14.52 1.63 -13.68
CA LYS A 13 14.92 2.96 -13.18
C LYS A 13 15.63 3.80 -14.25
N GLN A 14 16.43 3.16 -15.09
CA GLN A 14 17.17 3.83 -16.17
C GLN A 14 16.26 4.28 -17.33
N SER A 15 15.14 3.59 -17.55
CA SER A 15 14.22 3.89 -18.66
C SER A 15 13.04 4.78 -18.26
N LEU A 16 12.61 4.77 -16.99
CA LEU A 16 11.34 5.37 -16.56
C LEU A 16 11.45 6.44 -15.45
N ASN A 17 12.64 6.84 -15.01
CA ASN A 17 12.85 7.83 -13.93
C ASN A 17 11.91 7.61 -12.73
N ILE A 18 11.88 6.37 -12.22
CA ILE A 18 10.96 5.95 -11.17
C ILE A 18 11.35 6.63 -9.86
N ARG A 19 10.40 7.40 -9.30
CA ARG A 19 10.52 8.07 -8.01
C ARG A 19 9.95 7.23 -6.88
N ASP A 20 8.75 6.68 -7.09
CA ASP A 20 8.02 5.92 -6.08
C ASP A 20 7.60 4.55 -6.58
N VAL A 21 7.67 3.56 -5.69
CA VAL A 21 7.27 2.18 -5.98
C VAL A 21 6.13 1.81 -5.05
N TRP A 22 4.94 1.59 -5.61
CA TRP A 22 3.76 1.22 -4.83
C TRP A 22 3.45 -0.26 -4.98
N ILE A 23 3.20 -0.92 -3.86
CA ILE A 23 2.54 -2.22 -3.82
C ILE A 23 1.11 -2.03 -3.39
N VAL A 24 0.22 -2.54 -4.22
CA VAL A 24 -1.22 -2.54 -3.97
C VAL A 24 -1.62 -3.95 -3.58
N HIS A 25 -2.09 -4.11 -2.35
CA HIS A 25 -2.79 -5.31 -1.93
C HIS A 25 -4.28 -5.04 -1.96
N PHE A 26 -5.03 -6.00 -2.48
CA PHE A 26 -6.48 -5.97 -2.52
C PHE A 26 -6.97 -7.30 -1.96
N THR A 27 -7.71 -7.26 -0.85
CA THR A 27 -8.12 -8.46 -0.13
C THR A 27 -9.62 -8.45 0.15
N CYS A 28 -10.22 -9.63 0.10
CA CYS A 28 -11.64 -9.86 0.31
C CYS A 28 -11.86 -10.69 1.57
N GLY A 29 -12.80 -10.29 2.43
CA GLY A 29 -13.32 -11.12 3.52
C GLY A 29 -12.42 -11.17 4.75
N ASP A 30 -11.18 -11.65 4.61
CA ASP A 30 -10.24 -11.72 5.71
C ASP A 30 -9.57 -10.36 5.92
N GLU A 31 -9.71 -9.80 7.12
CA GLU A 31 -8.95 -8.61 7.52
C GLU A 31 -7.45 -8.97 7.41
N PRO A 32 -6.69 -8.25 6.56
CA PRO A 32 -5.33 -8.64 6.28
C PRO A 32 -4.50 -8.48 7.54
N ASN A 33 -3.74 -9.52 7.89
CA ASN A 33 -2.53 -9.31 8.68
C ASN A 33 -1.65 -8.37 7.84
N HIS A 34 -1.65 -7.09 8.19
CA HIS A 34 -1.02 -6.06 7.38
C HIS A 34 0.50 -6.30 7.35
N HIS A 35 0.96 -7.01 6.32
CA HIS A 35 2.37 -7.17 6.04
C HIS A 35 2.85 -5.86 5.43
N TRP A 36 3.42 -5.00 6.26
CA TRP A 36 3.98 -3.71 5.83
C TRP A 36 5.43 -3.85 5.37
N PRO A 37 5.90 -3.02 4.42
CA PRO A 37 7.31 -2.92 4.09
C PRO A 37 8.14 -2.57 5.34
N SER A 38 9.33 -3.15 5.45
CA SER A 38 10.30 -2.76 6.50
C SER A 38 10.81 -1.33 6.28
N LYS A 39 11.43 -0.73 7.31
CA LYS A 39 12.07 0.59 7.15
C LYS A 39 13.09 0.59 6.00
N GLU A 40 13.94 -0.43 5.92
CA GLU A 40 14.94 -0.55 4.85
C GLU A 40 14.30 -0.64 3.45
N GLN A 41 13.14 -1.28 3.34
CA GLN A 41 12.41 -1.34 2.07
C GLN A 41 11.79 0.02 1.70
N ARG A 42 11.25 0.75 2.68
CA ARG A 42 10.73 2.11 2.47
C ARG A 42 11.83 3.11 2.10
N ASP A 43 13.00 3.01 2.72
CA ASP A 43 14.17 3.83 2.38
C ASP A 43 14.63 3.61 0.92
N LYS A 44 14.24 2.48 0.30
CA LYS A 44 14.43 2.19 -1.14
C LYS A 44 13.28 2.69 -2.04
N GLY A 45 12.34 3.45 -1.48
CA GLY A 45 11.18 4.02 -2.17
C GLY A 45 9.96 3.09 -2.23
N LEU A 46 9.92 2.02 -1.42
CA LEU A 46 8.81 1.07 -1.42
C LEU A 46 7.67 1.52 -0.48
N ASN A 47 6.54 1.88 -1.07
CA ASN A 47 5.31 2.23 -0.39
C ASN A 47 4.30 1.08 -0.53
N ALA A 48 3.35 1.00 0.40
CA ALA A 48 2.30 0.01 0.36
C ALA A 48 0.94 0.62 0.67
N VAL A 49 -0.07 0.17 -0.08
CA VAL A 49 -1.48 0.42 0.17
C VAL A 49 -2.21 -0.91 0.16
N ILE A 50 -3.14 -1.07 1.10
CA ILE A 50 -3.94 -2.27 1.31
C ILE A 50 -5.39 -1.83 1.27
N PHE A 51 -6.13 -2.40 0.33
CA PHE A 51 -7.58 -2.29 0.25
C PHE A 51 -8.18 -3.57 0.79
N TRP A 52 -9.09 -3.43 1.76
CA TRP A 52 -9.95 -4.52 2.18
C TRP A 52 -11.37 -4.22 1.72
N HIS A 53 -12.10 -5.27 1.38
CA HIS A 53 -13.54 -5.19 1.14
C HIS A 53 -14.26 -6.45 1.65
N ASN A 54 -15.54 -6.30 1.95
CA ASN A 54 -16.45 -7.43 2.11
C ASN A 54 -16.88 -8.00 0.75
N GLN A 55 -17.50 -9.19 0.75
CA GLN A 55 -17.80 -9.96 -0.47
C GLN A 55 -18.66 -9.20 -1.50
N ASP A 56 -19.49 -8.28 -1.03
CA ASP A 56 -20.44 -7.48 -1.80
C ASP A 56 -20.00 -6.03 -2.03
N PHE A 57 -18.78 -5.65 -1.61
CA PHE A 57 -18.22 -4.30 -1.75
C PHE A 57 -19.05 -3.18 -1.10
N THR A 58 -19.93 -3.51 -0.16
CA THR A 58 -20.70 -2.52 0.61
C THR A 58 -19.88 -1.91 1.73
N SER A 59 -18.76 -2.52 2.09
CA SER A 59 -17.78 -2.01 3.04
C SER A 59 -16.39 -2.18 2.45
N VAL A 60 -15.69 -1.04 2.26
CA VAL A 60 -14.35 -0.99 1.69
C VAL A 60 -13.55 0.02 2.49
N TYR A 61 -12.35 -0.36 2.93
CA TYR A 61 -11.41 0.57 3.55
C TYR A 61 -10.02 0.45 2.95
N MET A 62 -9.25 1.52 3.12
CA MET A 62 -7.84 1.62 2.79
C MET A 62 -7.00 1.72 4.07
N SER A 63 -5.89 1.01 4.09
CA SER A 63 -4.76 1.29 4.97
C SER A 63 -3.53 1.52 4.11
N ALA A 64 -2.65 2.44 4.50
CA ALA A 64 -1.44 2.73 3.74
C ALA A 64 -0.25 3.04 4.66
N ARG A 65 0.96 2.70 4.17
CA ARG A 65 2.22 3.17 4.74
C ARG A 65 3.14 3.62 3.62
N TYR A 66 3.54 4.88 3.68
CA TYR A 66 4.38 5.51 2.66
C TYR A 66 5.28 6.58 3.27
N ASN A 67 6.31 6.98 2.54
CA ASN A 67 7.09 8.16 2.89
C ASN A 67 6.52 9.38 2.14
N ASP A 68 6.31 10.49 2.83
CA ASP A 68 5.92 11.76 2.21
C ASP A 68 7.09 12.43 1.48
N GLU A 69 6.86 13.63 0.94
CA GLU A 69 7.86 14.40 0.19
C GLU A 69 9.11 14.75 1.02
N ASP A 70 8.96 14.82 2.35
CA ASP A 70 10.05 15.07 3.31
C ASP A 70 10.73 13.79 3.79
N GLY A 71 10.31 12.62 3.26
CA GLY A 71 10.81 11.31 3.65
C GLY A 71 10.28 10.83 5.01
N GLN A 72 9.28 11.50 5.59
CA GLN A 72 8.65 11.08 6.84
C GLN A 72 7.63 9.99 6.58
N MET A 73 7.59 9.02 7.49
CA MET A 73 6.66 7.90 7.37
C MET A 73 5.26 8.34 7.77
N VAL A 74 4.31 8.18 6.85
CA VAL A 74 2.88 8.40 7.05
C VAL A 74 2.17 7.05 7.10
N GLU A 75 1.23 6.93 8.05
CA GLU A 75 0.37 5.77 8.22
C GLU A 75 -1.09 6.20 8.15
N VAL A 76 -1.84 5.55 7.25
CA VAL A 76 -3.30 5.64 7.16
C VAL A 76 -3.85 4.28 7.62
N SER A 77 -4.79 4.30 8.54
CA SER A 77 -5.36 3.07 9.13
C SER A 77 -6.87 3.05 8.97
N LYS A 78 -7.38 2.06 8.24
CA LYS A 78 -8.81 1.78 8.03
C LYS A 78 -9.65 3.01 7.66
N GLU A 79 -9.18 3.77 6.67
CA GLU A 79 -9.97 4.85 6.09
C GLU A 79 -11.03 4.26 5.15
N TYR A 80 -12.30 4.36 5.54
CA TYR A 80 -13.41 3.81 4.76
C TYR A 80 -13.64 4.64 3.49
N ILE A 81 -13.62 3.94 2.35
CA ILE A 81 -13.85 4.53 1.02
C ILE A 81 -15.35 4.52 0.70
N VAL A 82 -16.03 3.43 1.06
CA VAL A 82 -17.49 3.33 0.98
C VAL A 82 -18.04 3.70 2.36
N PRO A 83 -18.89 4.73 2.48
CA PRO A 83 -19.51 5.09 3.75
C PRO A 83 -20.27 3.89 4.32
N ILE A 84 -20.07 3.61 5.60
CA ILE A 84 -20.90 2.65 6.31
C ILE A 84 -22.27 3.29 6.44
N ASN A 85 -23.25 2.80 5.70
CA ASN A 85 -24.64 3.17 5.94
C ASN A 85 -25.03 2.50 7.28
N GLU A 86 -25.04 3.28 8.36
CA GLU A 86 -25.65 2.87 9.62
C GLU A 86 -27.17 2.76 9.38
N ASN A 87 -27.69 1.53 9.38
CA ASN A 87 -29.14 1.25 9.40
C ASN A 87 -29.66 1.25 10.83
#